data_AF-A0A6S6QT50-F1
#
_entry.id   AF-A0A6S6QT50-F1
#
_cell.length_a   1.000
_cell.length_b   1.000
_cell.length_c   1.000
_cell.angle_alpha   90.00
_cell.angle_beta   90.00
_cell.angle_gamma   90.00
#
_symmetry.space_group_name_H-M   'P 1'
#
loop_
_entity.id
_entity.type
_entity.pdbx_description
1 polymer ?
#
loop_
_entity_poly.entity_id
_entity_poly.type
_entity_poly.pdbx_seq_one_letter_code
_entity_poly.pdbx_strand_id
1 'polypeptide(L)'
;MYLYGEIAEGVRKSYFFYYPENGNSPVYCHDIPELFPVSQEEYDRLWYLSLDYLKELWLEFKKLERSQWTSLTLNFDSTGSFKIDYDYDDLSNANDHERMIVWEYNYLGLVPQNESDRRYLEHYLKSKKN
;
A
#
# COMPACT_ATOMS: atom_id res chain seq x y z
N MET A 1 -9.71 -0.49 -6.21
CA MET A 1 -8.91 -0.01 -5.07
C MET A 1 -7.67 -0.88 -4.98
N TYR A 2 -6.52 -0.28 -4.69
CA TYR A 2 -5.27 -0.97 -4.40
C TYR A 2 -4.83 -0.57 -3.00
N LEU A 3 -4.70 -1.55 -2.10
CA LEU A 3 -4.27 -1.37 -0.72
C LEU A 3 -2.90 -2.00 -0.55
N TYR A 4 -1.97 -1.25 0.02
CA TYR A 4 -0.68 -1.74 0.49
C TYR A 4 -0.74 -1.99 2.00
N GLY A 5 -0.20 -3.11 2.46
CA GLY A 5 -0.03 -3.41 3.87
C GLY A 5 1.38 -3.91 4.16
N GLU A 6 2.01 -3.38 5.20
CA GLU A 6 3.34 -3.78 5.67
C GLU A 6 3.28 -4.07 7.17
N ILE A 7 3.59 -5.32 7.53
CA ILE A 7 3.50 -5.81 8.91
C ILE A 7 4.79 -6.53 9.25
N ALA A 8 5.46 -6.08 10.31
CA ALA A 8 6.60 -6.75 10.91
C ALA A 8 6.60 -6.50 12.44
N GLU A 9 7.57 -7.05 13.16
CA GLU A 9 7.72 -6.76 14.58
C GLU A 9 7.97 -5.27 14.80
N GLY A 10 7.01 -4.58 15.44
CA GLY A 10 7.07 -3.13 15.69
C GLY A 10 6.70 -2.24 14.49
N VAL A 11 6.40 -2.82 13.32
CA VAL A 11 6.01 -2.07 12.11
C VAL A 11 4.57 -2.41 11.72
N ARG A 12 3.75 -1.38 11.55
CA ARG A 12 2.39 -1.47 11.00
C ARG A 12 2.15 -0.27 10.10
N LYS A 13 2.12 -0.50 8.79
CA LYS A 13 1.82 0.55 7.80
C LYS A 13 0.80 0.04 6.81
N SER A 14 -0.10 0.93 6.42
CA SER A 14 -1.11 0.65 5.42
C SER A 14 -1.55 1.96 4.80
N TYR A 15 -1.75 1.92 3.51
CA TYR A 15 -2.39 2.98 2.75
C TYR A 15 -3.07 2.37 1.54
N PHE A 16 -4.04 3.07 0.99
CA PHE A 16 -4.70 2.61 -0.23
C PHE A 16 -5.00 3.78 -1.16
N PHE A 17 -5.17 3.39 -2.43
CA PHE A 17 -5.60 4.26 -3.49
C PHE A 17 -6.88 3.70 -4.10
N TYR A 18 -7.88 4.54 -4.30
CA TYR A 18 -9.12 4.15 -4.96
C TYR A 18 -9.39 5.03 -6.17
N TYR A 19 -10.05 4.46 -7.17
CA TYR A 19 -10.48 5.18 -8.37
C TYR A 19 -11.95 5.55 -8.17
N PRO A 20 -12.30 6.86 -8.12
CA PRO A 20 -13.69 7.28 -8.16
C PRO A 20 -14.36 6.81 -9.45
N GLU A 21 -15.67 6.55 -9.44
CA GLU A 21 -16.41 6.03 -10.62
C GLU A 21 -16.19 6.85 -11.89
N ASN A 22 -16.02 8.16 -11.76
CA ASN A 22 -15.79 9.10 -12.87
C ASN A 22 -14.38 9.72 -12.85
N GLY A 23 -13.45 9.16 -12.07
CA GLY A 23 -12.10 9.67 -11.89
C GLY A 23 -11.08 8.93 -12.74
N ASN A 24 -10.24 9.67 -13.47
CA ASN A 24 -9.11 9.11 -14.22
C ASN A 24 -7.83 8.95 -13.39
N SER A 25 -7.82 9.50 -12.16
CA SER A 25 -6.69 9.47 -11.25
C SER A 25 -7.10 8.82 -9.93
N PRO A 26 -6.22 8.03 -9.31
CA PRO A 26 -6.48 7.47 -8.00
C PRO A 26 -6.46 8.56 -6.93
N VAL A 27 -7.29 8.40 -5.91
CA VAL A 27 -7.33 9.23 -4.71
C VAL A 27 -6.63 8.50 -3.57
N TYR A 28 -5.73 9.20 -2.87
CA TYR A 28 -5.02 8.69 -1.71
C TYR A 28 -5.93 8.64 -0.48
N CYS A 29 -5.87 7.56 0.29
CA CYS A 29 -6.81 7.35 1.40
C CYS A 29 -6.77 8.44 2.47
N HIS A 30 -5.60 9.01 2.77
CA HIS A 30 -5.47 10.02 3.80
C HIS A 30 -6.03 11.39 3.39
N ASP A 31 -6.39 11.59 2.11
CA ASP A 31 -7.07 12.79 1.63
C ASP A 31 -8.59 12.73 1.88
N ILE A 32 -9.14 11.57 2.26
CA ILE A 32 -10.59 11.37 2.44
C ILE A 32 -11.21 12.39 3.42
N PRO A 33 -10.65 12.67 4.60
CA PRO A 33 -11.22 13.65 5.54
C PRO A 33 -11.28 15.09 4.99
N GLU A 34 -10.44 15.42 4.01
CA GLU A 34 -10.44 16.74 3.36
C GLU A 34 -11.44 16.81 2.19
N LEU A 35 -11.67 15.68 1.52
CA LEU A 35 -12.49 15.58 0.32
C LEU A 35 -13.99 15.31 0.62
N PHE A 36 -14.30 14.75 1.79
CA PHE A 36 -15.65 14.29 2.14
C PHE A 36 -16.04 14.76 3.54
N PRO A 37 -17.34 14.79 3.87
CA PRO A 37 -17.82 15.14 5.20
C PRO A 37 -17.61 14.00 6.22
N VAL A 38 -16.35 13.57 6.38
CA VAL A 38 -15.90 12.54 7.33
C VAL A 38 -14.92 13.21 8.30
N SER A 39 -15.11 13.01 9.60
CA SER A 39 -14.17 13.56 10.57
C SER A 39 -12.84 12.81 10.54
N GLN A 40 -11.74 13.51 10.85
CA GLN A 40 -10.43 12.88 11.01
C GLN A 40 -10.47 11.72 12.01
N GLU A 41 -11.21 11.88 13.11
CA GLU A 41 -11.38 10.85 14.15
C GLU A 41 -12.05 9.57 13.62
N GLU A 42 -13.12 9.72 12.82
CA GLU A 42 -13.82 8.57 12.23
C GLU A 42 -12.92 7.84 11.22
N TYR A 43 -12.22 8.60 10.38
CA TYR A 43 -11.25 8.06 9.44
C TYR A 43 -10.14 7.30 10.15
N ASP A 44 -9.50 7.91 11.15
CA ASP A 44 -8.41 7.30 11.91
C ASP A 44 -8.87 6.00 12.58
N ARG A 45 -10.08 5.98 13.16
CA ARG A 45 -10.65 4.76 13.76
C ARG A 45 -10.74 3.62 12.75
N LEU A 46 -11.28 3.89 11.57
CA LEU A 46 -11.46 2.89 10.52
C LEU A 46 -10.12 2.45 9.91
N TRP A 47 -9.17 3.38 9.76
CA TRP A 47 -7.83 3.09 9.29
C TRP A 47 -7.05 2.21 10.28
N TYR A 48 -7.09 2.50 11.58
CA TYR A 48 -6.50 1.64 12.61
C TYR A 48 -7.13 0.24 12.64
N LEU A 49 -8.45 0.15 12.48
CA LEU A 49 -9.13 -1.13 12.37
C LEU A 49 -8.65 -1.93 11.15
N SER A 50 -8.40 -1.28 10.01
CA SER A 50 -7.83 -1.93 8.83
C SER A 50 -6.43 -2.50 9.10
N LEU A 51 -5.60 -1.76 9.85
CA LEU A 51 -4.28 -2.23 10.28
C LEU A 51 -4.38 -3.42 11.23
N ASP A 52 -5.41 -3.45 12.10
CA ASP A 52 -5.62 -4.57 13.03
C ASP A 52 -5.97 -5.84 12.23
N TYR A 53 -6.84 -5.75 11.23
CA TYR A 53 -7.15 -6.88 10.35
C TYR A 53 -5.94 -7.38 9.54
N LEU A 54 -5.10 -6.49 9.04
CA LEU A 54 -3.85 -6.88 8.37
C LEU A 54 -2.92 -7.64 9.32
N LYS A 55 -2.82 -7.18 10.58
CA LYS A 55 -2.01 -7.84 11.60
C LYS A 55 -2.59 -9.21 11.99
N GLU A 56 -3.91 -9.32 12.10
CA GLU A 56 -4.57 -10.61 12.35
C GLU A 56 -4.26 -11.60 11.24
N LEU A 57 -4.40 -11.20 9.96
CA LEU A 57 -4.03 -12.03 8.82
C LEU A 57 -2.56 -12.47 8.87
N TRP A 58 -1.65 -11.55 9.20
CA TRP A 58 -0.22 -11.83 9.35
C TRP A 58 0.08 -12.85 10.46
N LEU A 59 -0.66 -12.79 11.57
CA LEU A 59 -0.54 -13.74 12.68
C LEU A 59 -1.13 -15.11 12.34
N GLU A 60 -2.19 -15.18 11.52
CA GLU A 60 -2.73 -16.47 11.05
C GLU A 60 -1.71 -17.25 10.23
N PHE A 61 -0.90 -16.60 9.39
CA PHE A 61 0.19 -17.27 8.67
C PHE A 61 1.18 -17.93 9.62
N LYS A 62 1.53 -17.24 10.73
CA LYS A 62 2.40 -17.78 11.77
C LYS A 62 1.79 -19.01 12.45
N LYS A 63 0.49 -18.95 12.80
CA LYS A 63 -0.23 -20.07 13.43
C LYS A 63 -0.28 -21.30 12.53
N LEU A 64 -0.33 -21.09 11.22
CA LEU A 64 -0.32 -22.14 10.20
C LEU A 64 1.09 -22.63 9.83
N GLU A 65 2.12 -22.23 10.58
CA GLU A 65 3.54 -22.54 10.31
C GLU A 65 4.00 -22.11 8.90
N ARG A 66 3.36 -21.09 8.34
CA ARG A 66 3.74 -20.49 7.06
C ARG A 66 4.67 -19.31 7.30
N SER A 67 5.58 -19.10 6.35
CA SER A 67 6.37 -17.88 6.30
C SER A 67 5.45 -16.67 6.26
N GLN A 68 5.70 -15.73 7.16
CA GLN A 68 4.97 -14.47 7.21
C GLN A 68 5.48 -13.56 6.09
N TRP A 69 4.57 -12.92 5.39
CA TRP A 69 4.88 -11.93 4.37
C TRP A 69 5.41 -10.63 5.03
N THR A 70 6.22 -9.87 4.30
CA THR A 70 6.75 -8.57 4.74
C THR A 70 5.83 -7.44 4.32
N SER A 71 5.24 -7.56 3.13
CA SER A 71 4.15 -6.71 2.67
C SER A 71 3.13 -7.49 1.85
N LEU A 72 1.97 -6.89 1.62
CA LEU A 72 0.98 -7.38 0.68
C LEU A 72 0.36 -6.22 -0.11
N THR A 73 -0.16 -6.56 -1.28
CA THR A 73 -1.05 -5.69 -2.06
C THR A 73 -2.39 -6.38 -2.24
N LEU A 74 -3.47 -5.73 -1.80
CA LEU A 74 -4.83 -6.16 -2.06
C LEU A 74 -5.42 -5.29 -3.19
N ASN A 75 -5.79 -5.93 -4.30
CA ASN A 75 -6.57 -5.32 -5.37
C ASN A 75 -8.03 -5.74 -5.21
N PHE A 76 -8.94 -4.76 -5.11
CA PHE A 76 -10.37 -4.95 -4.95
C PHE A 76 -11.13 -4.12 -5.97
N ASP A 77 -12.05 -4.73 -6.70
CA ASP A 77 -12.89 -4.04 -7.69
C ASP A 77 -14.34 -3.83 -7.21
N SER A 78 -15.09 -3.04 -7.97
CA SER A 78 -16.48 -2.70 -7.65
C SER A 78 -17.45 -3.88 -7.78
N THR A 79 -17.03 -5.01 -8.35
CA THR A 79 -17.85 -6.23 -8.41
C THR A 79 -17.76 -7.06 -7.13
N GLY A 80 -16.85 -6.70 -6.22
CA GLY A 80 -16.54 -7.46 -5.01
C GLY A 80 -15.45 -8.51 -5.24
N SER A 81 -14.87 -8.58 -6.43
CA SER A 81 -13.73 -9.46 -6.71
C SER A 81 -12.46 -8.87 -6.14
N PHE A 82 -11.61 -9.72 -5.55
CA PHE A 82 -10.33 -9.29 -5.04
C PHE A 82 -9.21 -10.29 -5.28
N LYS A 83 -7.98 -9.77 -5.27
CA LYS A 83 -6.73 -10.53 -5.33
C LYS A 83 -5.79 -9.98 -4.27
N ILE A 84 -5.02 -10.86 -3.64
CA ILE A 84 -3.93 -10.48 -2.73
C ILE A 84 -2.63 -11.00 -3.31
N ASP A 85 -1.67 -10.09 -3.48
CA ASP A 85 -0.30 -10.39 -3.84
C ASP A 85 0.56 -10.24 -2.57
N TYR A 86 1.11 -11.35 -2.07
CA TYR A 86 1.99 -11.38 -0.90
C TYR A 86 3.44 -11.25 -1.32
N ASP A 87 4.20 -10.44 -0.60
CA ASP A 87 5.63 -10.21 -0.83
C ASP A 87 6.45 -10.62 0.42
N TYR A 88 7.68 -11.04 0.18
CA TYR A 88 8.62 -11.56 1.17
C TYR A 88 9.99 -10.87 1.09
N ASP A 89 10.12 -9.83 0.26
CA ASP A 89 11.35 -9.06 0.09
C ASP A 89 11.77 -8.37 1.40
N ASP A 90 13.09 -8.23 1.58
CA ASP A 90 13.67 -7.45 2.66
C ASP A 90 13.49 -5.94 2.39
N LEU A 91 12.72 -5.29 3.25
CA LEU A 91 12.34 -3.88 3.15
C LEU A 91 13.38 -2.93 3.77
N SER A 92 14.48 -3.45 4.33
CA SER A 92 15.50 -2.65 5.03
C SER A 92 16.30 -1.70 4.13
N ASN A 93 16.36 -1.98 2.82
CA ASN A 93 17.19 -1.26 1.86
C ASN A 93 16.56 0.03 1.31
N ALA A 94 15.27 0.25 1.53
CA ALA A 94 14.55 1.42 1.05
C ALA A 94 13.77 2.04 2.21
N ASN A 95 13.66 3.37 2.24
CA ASN A 95 12.80 4.04 3.22
C ASN A 95 11.31 3.98 2.79
N ASP A 96 10.41 4.39 3.70
CA ASP A 96 8.95 4.29 3.47
C ASP A 96 8.48 5.00 2.20
N HIS A 97 9.02 6.21 1.97
CA HIS A 97 8.68 7.03 0.80
C HIS A 97 9.16 6.38 -0.50
N GLU A 98 10.40 5.88 -0.49
CA GLU A 98 10.99 5.14 -1.59
C GLU A 98 10.20 3.86 -1.94
N ARG A 99 9.71 3.13 -0.93
CA ARG A 99 8.84 1.96 -1.14
C ARG A 99 7.51 2.36 -1.75
N MET A 100 6.90 3.46 -1.28
CA MET A 100 5.66 3.99 -1.83
C MET A 100 5.80 4.39 -3.31
N ILE A 101 6.87 5.10 -3.67
CA ILE A 101 7.16 5.47 -5.08
C ILE A 101 7.18 4.24 -5.99
N VAL A 102 7.90 3.18 -5.58
CA VAL A 102 8.00 1.95 -6.36
C VAL A 102 6.65 1.24 -6.45
N TRP A 103 5.92 1.18 -5.33
CA TRP A 103 4.62 0.54 -5.27
C TRP A 103 3.58 1.25 -6.16
N GLU A 104 3.50 2.58 -6.10
CA GLU A 104 2.62 3.39 -6.94
C GLU A 104 2.92 3.19 -8.43
N TYR A 105 4.20 3.14 -8.81
CA TYR A 105 4.58 2.84 -10.18
C TYR A 105 4.13 1.44 -10.60
N ASN A 106 4.39 0.42 -9.77
CA ASN A 106 4.10 -0.98 -10.13
C ASN A 106 2.60 -1.29 -10.21
N TYR A 107 1.79 -0.74 -9.29
CA TYR A 107 0.37 -1.10 -9.17
C TYR A 107 -0.59 -0.05 -9.74
N LEU A 108 -0.18 1.22 -9.80
CA LEU A 108 -1.01 2.31 -10.31
C LEU A 108 -0.50 2.91 -11.62
N GLY A 109 0.72 2.56 -12.04
CA GLY A 109 1.35 3.15 -13.23
C GLY A 109 1.71 4.63 -13.06
N LEU A 110 1.80 5.10 -11.81
CA LEU A 110 2.09 6.50 -11.51
C LEU A 110 3.59 6.77 -11.58
N VAL A 111 3.95 7.94 -12.12
CA VAL A 111 5.32 8.45 -12.13
C VAL A 111 5.37 9.68 -11.24
N PRO A 112 6.32 9.77 -10.29
CA PRO A 112 6.45 10.94 -9.43
C PRO A 112 6.64 12.22 -10.22
N GLN A 113 6.03 13.31 -9.74
CA GLN A 113 6.16 14.62 -10.36
C GLN A 113 7.43 15.36 -9.92
N ASN A 114 7.89 15.12 -8.69
CA ASN A 114 9.13 15.70 -8.18
C ASN A 114 10.34 15.07 -8.88
N GLU A 115 11.29 15.91 -9.27
CA GLU A 115 12.52 15.49 -9.94
C GLU A 115 13.35 14.50 -9.11
N SER A 116 13.45 14.67 -7.79
CA SER A 116 14.21 13.74 -6.92
C SER A 116 13.60 12.34 -6.94
N ASP A 117 12.28 12.27 -6.80
CA ASP A 117 11.53 11.02 -6.69
C ASP A 117 11.50 10.30 -8.04
N ARG A 118 11.41 11.07 -9.14
CA ARG A 118 11.54 10.54 -10.49
C ARG A 118 12.92 9.95 -10.73
N ARG A 119 13.98 10.65 -10.30
CA ARG A 119 15.36 10.17 -10.42
C ARG A 119 15.57 8.88 -9.61
N TYR A 120 15.00 8.80 -8.41
CA TYR A 120 15.01 7.59 -7.59
C TYR A 120 14.34 6.42 -8.34
N LEU A 121 13.12 6.62 -8.85
CA LEU A 121 12.40 5.60 -9.62
C LEU A 121 13.20 5.13 -10.85
N GLU A 122 13.81 6.04 -11.60
CA GLU A 122 14.66 5.69 -12.75
C GLU A 122 15.87 4.85 -12.36
N HIS A 123 16.53 5.15 -11.23
CA HIS A 123 17.63 4.34 -10.72
C HIS A 123 17.17 2.94 -10.31
N TYR A 124 16.05 2.84 -9.60
CA TYR A 124 15.44 1.56 -9.23
C TYR A 124 15.10 0.71 -10.47
N LEU A 125 14.48 1.30 -11.50
CA LEU A 125 14.11 0.58 -12.72
C LEU A 125 15.33 0.11 -13.53
N LYS A 126 16.46 0.84 -13.46
CA LYS A 126 17.72 0.41 -14.09
C LYS A 126 18.36 -0.75 -13.32
N SER A 127 18.30 -0.76 -11.99
CA SER A 127 18.89 -1.84 -11.18
C SER A 127 18.16 -3.17 -11.34
N LYS A 128 16.85 -3.16 -11.64
CA LYS A 128 16.04 -4.37 -11.90
C LYS A 128 16.18 -4.97 -13.31
N LYS A 129 16.80 -4.25 -14.25
CA LYS A 129 17.01 -4.73 -15.65
C LYS A 129 18.34 -5.48 -15.85
N ASN A 130 19.21 -5.46 -14.85
CA ASN A 130 20.48 -6.18 -14.81
C ASN A 130 20.33 -7.44 -13.96
#